data_AF-A0A1C7M645-F1
#
_entry.id   AF-A0A1C7M645-F1
#
_cell.length_a   1.000
_cell.length_b   1.000
_cell.length_c   1.000
_cell.angle_alpha   90.00
_cell.angle_beta   90.00
_cell.angle_gamma   90.00
#
_symmetry.space_group_name_H-M   'P 1'
#
loop_
_entity.id
_entity.type
_entity.pdbx_description
1 polymer ?
#
loop_
_entity_poly.entity_id
_entity_poly.type
_entity_poly.pdbx_seq_one_letter_code
_entity_poly.pdbx_strand_id
1 'polypeptide(L)'
;MHSFASLLALAAPFLAYGAPLRRQTSSSTDILVLREYLSHIITYRMQNDTIILLSEFAEVLEQFESQFYSQALSTFQDSDFISAGFVDAQVPIEQFVSIQIDESSHASTLEVAIESLGASSISGCQFDFTSVLVDVSTMAATARVVENLGVSAYLGAASLISDPVLLTAAASIMTIEARHQTILNILTAGTAIPQAYDIAFTPSEVLAIASTFISGCDIGITANPTLSTTNTGSVQPGTQLSFASPALNSSTSTAGFFCQMLVGGAPSSISLPFDNCVVPTGINGPVAIFITVDDQALINNVRDRAEIDIIAGPTMAFIDTDPQLLSQLALAGSQSDVASTSTETISPNQASSILSSAAAASTIATSTDTSAAASTTDMSSASATDSASASSTDSASASAPTSGTSNDASASSTSVVQSAGGPNLYTGPSADGSVTVNGWTTS
;
A
#
# COMPACT_ATOMS: atom_id res chain seq x y z
N MET A 1 -27.10 -14.18 -3.01
CA MET A 1 -28.15 -13.47 -3.80
C MET A 1 -29.43 -13.32 -2.99
N HIS A 2 -29.56 -12.26 -2.21
CA HIS A 2 -30.83 -11.65 -1.78
C HIS A 2 -30.70 -10.15 -2.07
N SER A 3 -31.77 -9.50 -2.53
CA SER A 3 -31.67 -8.20 -3.22
C SER A 3 -31.69 -7.01 -2.25
N PHE A 4 -30.90 -5.97 -2.55
CA PHE A 4 -30.78 -4.70 -1.82
C PHE A 4 -32.02 -3.77 -1.95
N ALA A 5 -33.18 -4.32 -2.30
CA ALA A 5 -34.34 -3.57 -2.82
C ALA A 5 -35.56 -3.59 -1.88
N SER A 6 -35.43 -3.08 -0.64
CA SER A 6 -36.58 -2.83 0.26
C SER A 6 -36.28 -1.82 1.38
N LEU A 7 -35.94 -0.58 1.04
CA LEU A 7 -35.88 0.52 2.03
C LEU A 7 -36.36 1.88 1.48
N LEU A 8 -37.36 1.84 0.58
CA LEU A 8 -37.91 3.02 -0.11
C LEU A 8 -39.43 3.15 0.15
N ALA A 9 -39.82 3.19 1.43
CA ALA A 9 -41.24 3.14 1.85
C ALA A 9 -41.54 3.84 3.19
N LEU A 10 -41.07 5.09 3.39
CA LEU A 10 -41.49 5.89 4.56
C LEU A 10 -41.46 7.43 4.33
N ALA A 11 -41.88 7.87 3.13
CA ALA A 11 -41.97 9.29 2.77
C ALA A 11 -43.42 9.71 2.43
N ALA A 12 -44.04 10.51 3.33
CA ALA A 12 -45.41 11.05 3.22
C ALA A 12 -46.54 9.98 3.28
N PRO A 13 -47.78 10.27 3.75
CA PRO A 13 -48.52 11.52 3.50
C PRO A 13 -49.15 12.21 4.73
N PHE A 14 -48.99 13.54 4.82
CA PHE A 14 -49.91 14.40 5.57
C PHE A 14 -50.07 15.76 4.90
N LEU A 15 -50.97 15.85 3.92
CA LEU A 15 -51.31 17.11 3.24
C LEU A 15 -52.81 17.21 2.91
N ALA A 16 -53.66 17.09 3.93
CA ALA A 16 -55.08 17.45 3.84
C ALA A 16 -55.75 17.63 5.22
N TYR A 17 -55.74 18.85 5.78
CA TYR A 17 -56.92 19.42 6.43
C TYR A 17 -56.78 20.94 6.62
N GLY A 18 -57.66 21.70 6.00
CA GLY A 18 -57.72 23.16 6.17
C GLY A 18 -58.44 23.54 7.45
N ALA A 19 -57.70 23.95 8.48
CA ALA A 19 -58.24 24.54 9.70
C ALA A 19 -57.63 25.94 9.93
N PRO A 20 -58.37 26.92 10.47
CA PRO A 20 -57.86 28.28 10.65
C PRO A 20 -56.73 28.29 11.68
N LEU A 21 -55.54 28.78 11.28
CA LEU A 21 -54.36 28.87 12.12
C LEU A 21 -54.58 29.84 13.29
N ARG A 22 -55.05 29.30 14.41
CA ARG A 22 -55.06 30.01 15.69
C ARG A 22 -53.61 30.18 16.14
N ARG A 23 -53.15 31.43 16.26
CA ARG A 23 -51.75 31.79 16.56
C ARG A 23 -51.33 31.32 17.95
N GLN A 24 -50.94 30.06 18.09
CA GLN A 24 -50.31 29.54 19.30
C GLN A 24 -48.95 30.22 19.50
N THR A 25 -48.71 30.70 20.71
CA THR A 25 -47.38 31.09 21.17
C THR A 25 -46.56 29.82 21.35
N SER A 26 -45.49 29.67 20.57
CA SER A 26 -44.56 28.54 20.68
C SER A 26 -44.05 28.38 22.11
N SER A 27 -44.15 27.18 22.67
CA SER A 27 -43.58 26.85 23.97
C SER A 27 -42.06 26.71 23.86
N SER A 28 -41.33 26.98 24.94
CA SER A 28 -39.90 26.65 25.03
C SER A 28 -39.64 25.16 24.73
N THR A 29 -40.60 24.28 25.02
CA THR A 29 -40.54 22.84 24.69
C THR A 29 -40.56 22.60 23.19
N ASP A 30 -41.39 23.33 22.42
CA ASP A 30 -41.52 23.17 20.97
C ASP A 30 -40.22 23.60 20.27
N ILE A 31 -39.61 24.69 20.76
CA ILE A 31 -38.32 25.21 20.29
C ILE A 31 -37.20 24.20 20.57
N LEU A 32 -37.21 23.54 21.73
CA LEU A 32 -36.23 22.49 22.06
C LEU A 32 -36.40 21.26 21.15
N VAL A 33 -37.62 20.75 20.95
CA VAL A 33 -37.87 19.59 20.06
C VAL A 33 -37.46 19.91 18.62
N LEU A 34 -37.78 21.11 18.11
CA LEU A 34 -37.33 21.54 16.79
C LEU A 34 -35.80 21.69 16.70
N ARG A 35 -35.14 22.18 17.76
CA ARG A 35 -33.68 22.27 17.83
C ARG A 35 -33.02 20.89 17.76
N GLU A 36 -33.45 19.94 18.59
CA GLU A 36 -32.91 18.59 18.58
C GLU A 36 -33.15 17.89 17.24
N TYR A 37 -34.34 18.04 16.64
CA TYR A 37 -34.66 17.45 15.33
C TYR A 37 -33.83 18.06 14.19
N LEU A 38 -33.64 19.38 14.18
CA LEU A 38 -32.76 20.05 13.22
C LEU A 38 -31.30 19.66 13.42
N SER A 39 -30.82 19.54 14.67
CA SER A 39 -29.48 19.03 14.97
C SER A 39 -29.29 17.61 14.46
N HIS A 40 -30.24 16.70 14.64
CA HIS A 40 -30.16 15.34 14.09
C HIS A 40 -30.11 15.33 12.55
N ILE A 41 -30.93 16.14 11.87
CA ILE A 41 -30.91 16.27 10.40
C ILE A 41 -29.57 16.83 9.91
N ILE A 42 -29.02 17.83 10.60
CA ILE A 42 -27.72 18.43 10.25
C ILE A 42 -26.61 17.40 10.44
N THR A 43 -26.53 16.73 11.59
CA THR A 43 -25.52 15.70 11.87
C THR A 43 -25.61 14.55 10.85
N TYR A 44 -26.81 14.04 10.55
CA TYR A 44 -26.98 12.95 9.58
C TYR A 44 -26.55 13.35 8.17
N ARG A 45 -26.81 14.59 7.74
CA ARG A 45 -26.32 15.10 6.44
C ARG A 45 -24.80 15.25 6.44
N MET A 46 -24.24 15.98 7.40
CA MET A 46 -22.78 16.15 7.54
C MET A 46 -22.03 14.80 7.55
N GLN A 47 -22.62 13.78 8.19
CA GLN A 47 -22.09 12.42 8.21
C GLN A 47 -22.16 11.74 6.83
N ASN A 48 -23.28 11.85 6.12
CA ASN A 48 -23.43 11.32 4.76
C ASN A 48 -22.49 12.02 3.77
N ASP A 49 -22.39 13.35 3.84
CA ASP A 49 -21.51 14.18 3.02
C ASP A 49 -20.02 13.85 3.28
N THR A 50 -19.65 13.57 4.53
CA THR A 50 -18.29 13.12 4.90
C THR A 50 -17.99 11.72 4.37
N ILE A 51 -18.95 10.79 4.45
CA ILE A 51 -18.79 9.42 3.93
C ILE A 51 -18.65 9.44 2.41
N ILE A 52 -19.48 10.21 1.70
CA ILE A 52 -19.36 10.40 0.24
C ILE A 52 -17.96 10.90 -0.13
N LEU A 53 -17.50 11.99 0.49
CA LEU A 53 -16.18 12.56 0.21
C LEU A 53 -15.03 11.57 0.49
N LEU A 54 -15.14 10.74 1.53
CA LEU A 54 -14.13 9.72 1.84
C LEU A 54 -14.17 8.54 0.86
N SER A 55 -15.34 8.13 0.38
CA SER A 55 -15.47 7.09 -0.64
C SER A 55 -15.01 7.58 -2.01
N GLU A 56 -15.38 8.80 -2.43
CA GLU A 56 -14.89 9.44 -3.65
C GLU A 56 -13.36 9.65 -3.62
N PHE A 57 -12.81 10.05 -2.47
CA PHE A 57 -11.37 10.15 -2.26
C PHE A 57 -10.66 8.79 -2.38
N ALA A 58 -11.16 7.76 -1.69
CA ALA A 58 -10.60 6.42 -1.76
C ALA A 58 -10.69 5.86 -3.18
N GLU A 59 -11.82 6.03 -3.89
CA GLU A 59 -11.99 5.58 -5.27
C GLU A 59 -10.96 6.18 -6.23
N VAL A 60 -10.60 7.46 -6.05
CA VAL A 60 -9.52 8.10 -6.84
C VAL A 60 -8.14 7.50 -6.52
N LEU A 61 -7.92 6.99 -5.30
CA LEU A 61 -6.73 6.20 -4.99
C LEU A 61 -6.80 4.82 -5.66
N GLU A 62 -7.86 4.04 -5.50
CA GLU A 62 -7.98 2.71 -6.15
C GLU A 62 -7.80 2.79 -7.68
N GLN A 63 -8.34 3.84 -8.30
CA GLN A 63 -8.12 4.14 -9.73
C GLN A 63 -6.66 4.45 -10.04
N PHE A 64 -5.97 5.20 -9.18
CA PHE A 64 -4.54 5.51 -9.28
C PHE A 64 -3.68 4.25 -9.11
N GLU A 65 -3.96 3.39 -8.12
CA GLU A 65 -3.17 2.18 -7.83
C GLU A 65 -3.39 1.11 -8.91
N SER A 66 -4.64 0.83 -9.30
CA SER A 66 -4.93 -0.08 -10.42
C SER A 66 -4.33 0.39 -11.75
N GLN A 67 -4.30 1.71 -12.02
CA GLN A 67 -3.67 2.28 -13.22
C GLN A 67 -2.13 2.30 -13.14
N PHE A 68 -1.55 2.42 -11.95
CA PHE A 68 -0.11 2.29 -11.73
C PHE A 68 0.36 0.89 -12.13
N TYR A 69 -0.26 -0.16 -11.60
CA TYR A 69 0.09 -1.54 -11.94
C TYR A 69 -0.22 -1.89 -13.39
N SER A 70 -1.36 -1.42 -13.92
CA SER A 70 -1.69 -1.61 -15.34
C SER A 70 -0.63 -1.00 -16.26
N GLN A 71 -0.10 0.18 -15.93
CA GLN A 71 0.98 0.80 -16.70
C GLN A 71 2.32 0.08 -16.47
N ALA A 72 2.68 -0.29 -15.24
CA ALA A 72 3.91 -1.03 -14.93
C ALA A 72 3.99 -2.37 -15.67
N LEU A 73 2.93 -3.18 -15.61
CA LEU A 73 2.81 -4.48 -16.29
C LEU A 73 2.81 -4.35 -17.82
N SER A 74 2.45 -3.18 -18.36
CA SER A 74 2.55 -2.88 -19.81
C SER A 74 3.91 -2.32 -20.24
N THR A 75 4.70 -1.81 -19.29
CA THR A 75 5.97 -1.11 -19.55
C THR A 75 7.16 -2.07 -19.55
N PHE A 76 7.22 -2.97 -18.57
CA PHE A 76 8.36 -3.86 -18.36
C PHE A 76 8.15 -5.22 -19.04
N GLN A 77 9.25 -5.89 -19.36
CA GLN A 77 9.29 -7.26 -19.88
C GLN A 77 10.09 -8.15 -18.91
N ASP A 78 9.98 -9.48 -19.04
CA ASP A 78 10.70 -10.45 -18.18
C ASP A 78 12.21 -10.12 -18.02
N SER A 79 12.87 -9.64 -19.08
CA SER A 79 14.28 -9.22 -19.07
C SER A 79 14.61 -8.14 -18.03
N ASP A 80 13.65 -7.29 -17.72
CA ASP A 80 13.84 -6.10 -16.88
C ASP A 80 13.73 -6.49 -15.41
N PHE A 81 12.85 -7.45 -15.10
CA PHE A 81 12.79 -8.11 -13.78
C PHE A 81 14.05 -8.95 -13.52
N ILE A 82 14.54 -9.72 -14.51
CA ILE A 82 15.84 -10.40 -14.37
C ILE A 82 16.99 -9.38 -14.19
N SER A 83 16.94 -8.23 -14.86
CA SER A 83 17.94 -7.16 -14.71
C SER A 83 17.87 -6.45 -13.35
N ALA A 84 16.71 -6.42 -12.70
CA ALA A 84 16.54 -5.96 -11.32
C ALA A 84 16.97 -6.99 -10.25
N GLY A 85 17.43 -8.19 -10.65
CA GLY A 85 17.98 -9.20 -9.76
C GLY A 85 17.02 -10.32 -9.36
N PHE A 86 15.82 -10.40 -9.94
CA PHE A 86 14.96 -11.57 -9.74
C PHE A 86 15.54 -12.80 -10.45
N VAL A 87 15.45 -13.98 -9.82
CA VAL A 87 15.90 -15.26 -10.44
C VAL A 87 14.96 -15.69 -11.58
N ASP A 88 13.67 -15.41 -11.39
CA ASP A 88 12.59 -15.73 -12.30
C ASP A 88 11.65 -14.51 -12.31
N ALA A 89 11.36 -13.96 -13.49
CA ALA A 89 10.51 -12.79 -13.65
C ALA A 89 9.05 -13.06 -13.21
N GLN A 90 8.61 -14.31 -13.21
CA GLN A 90 7.24 -14.66 -12.83
C GLN A 90 7.00 -14.49 -11.32
N VAL A 91 8.05 -14.54 -10.48
CA VAL A 91 7.95 -14.33 -9.02
C VAL A 91 7.38 -12.94 -8.68
N PRO A 92 7.93 -11.81 -9.17
CA PRO A 92 7.31 -10.50 -9.00
C PRO A 92 6.05 -10.31 -9.87
N ILE A 93 6.05 -10.77 -11.13
CA ILE A 93 4.92 -10.53 -12.06
C ILE A 93 3.62 -11.14 -11.54
N GLU A 94 3.62 -12.35 -10.98
CA GLU A 94 2.43 -12.98 -10.40
C GLU A 94 1.80 -12.08 -9.32
N GLN A 95 2.63 -11.50 -8.45
CA GLN A 95 2.16 -10.66 -7.36
C GLN A 95 1.63 -9.31 -7.88
N PHE A 96 2.34 -8.66 -8.79
CA PHE A 96 1.87 -7.41 -9.41
C PHE A 96 0.56 -7.58 -10.20
N VAL A 97 0.33 -8.75 -10.80
CA VAL A 97 -0.95 -9.09 -11.44
C VAL A 97 -2.06 -9.33 -10.41
N SER A 98 -1.78 -10.00 -9.29
CA SER A 98 -2.77 -10.16 -8.21
C SER A 98 -3.20 -8.81 -7.62
N ILE A 99 -2.23 -7.94 -7.28
CA ILE A 99 -2.49 -6.60 -6.74
C ILE A 99 -3.35 -5.79 -7.72
N GLN A 100 -2.98 -5.72 -9.01
CA GLN A 100 -3.76 -5.00 -10.03
C GLN A 100 -5.23 -5.43 -10.11
N ILE A 101 -5.50 -6.74 -9.96
CA ILE A 101 -6.85 -7.32 -9.99
C ILE A 101 -7.64 -6.91 -8.74
N ASP A 102 -7.02 -6.95 -7.56
CA ASP A 102 -7.67 -6.57 -6.31
C ASP A 102 -7.93 -5.05 -6.27
N GLU A 103 -7.01 -4.17 -6.71
CA GLU A 103 -7.28 -2.72 -6.80
C GLU A 103 -8.39 -2.37 -7.79
N SER A 104 -8.47 -3.11 -8.91
CA SER A 104 -9.59 -2.98 -9.87
C SER A 104 -10.93 -3.39 -9.23
N SER A 105 -10.90 -4.35 -8.30
CA SER A 105 -12.06 -4.79 -7.52
C SER A 105 -12.42 -3.80 -6.41
N HIS A 106 -11.44 -3.19 -5.75
CA HIS A 106 -11.63 -2.14 -4.75
C HIS A 106 -12.28 -0.90 -5.39
N ALA A 107 -11.73 -0.39 -6.50
CA ALA A 107 -12.30 0.72 -7.28
C ALA A 107 -13.77 0.46 -7.66
N SER A 108 -14.04 -0.70 -8.27
CA SER A 108 -15.40 -1.12 -8.67
C SER A 108 -16.36 -1.26 -7.48
N THR A 109 -15.85 -1.58 -6.29
CA THR A 109 -16.65 -1.69 -5.06
C THR A 109 -16.99 -0.31 -4.49
N LEU A 110 -16.09 0.66 -4.60
CA LEU A 110 -16.32 2.04 -4.18
C LEU A 110 -17.25 2.79 -5.14
N GLU A 111 -17.13 2.61 -6.47
CA GLU A 111 -18.08 3.14 -7.47
C GLU A 111 -19.53 2.79 -7.07
N VAL A 112 -19.79 1.50 -6.82
CA VAL A 112 -21.11 1.00 -6.38
C VAL A 112 -21.51 1.55 -5.00
N ALA A 113 -20.57 1.78 -4.09
CA ALA A 113 -20.85 2.40 -2.79
C ALA A 113 -21.27 3.87 -2.95
N ILE A 114 -20.56 4.65 -3.75
CA ILE A 114 -20.81 6.06 -4.08
C ILE A 114 -22.19 6.22 -4.76
N GLU A 115 -22.49 5.38 -5.75
CA GLU A 115 -23.84 5.32 -6.35
C GLU A 115 -24.93 5.03 -5.30
N SER A 116 -24.68 4.09 -4.37
CA SER A 116 -25.66 3.71 -3.34
C SER A 116 -25.95 4.82 -2.32
N LEU A 117 -24.99 5.74 -2.13
CA LEU A 117 -25.13 6.94 -1.29
C LEU A 117 -25.83 8.10 -2.03
N GLY A 118 -26.09 7.95 -3.34
CA GLY A 118 -26.73 8.95 -4.20
C GLY A 118 -25.77 9.98 -4.77
N ALA A 119 -24.47 9.70 -4.75
CA ALA A 119 -23.41 10.50 -5.37
C ALA A 119 -23.00 9.90 -6.74
N SER A 120 -21.85 10.30 -7.28
CA SER A 120 -21.30 9.74 -8.53
C SER A 120 -19.79 9.90 -8.58
N SER A 121 -19.09 8.86 -9.01
CA SER A 121 -17.63 8.75 -9.09
C SER A 121 -16.92 9.97 -9.68
N ILE A 122 -15.75 10.29 -9.12
CA ILE A 122 -14.92 11.37 -9.65
C ILE A 122 -14.31 10.89 -10.98
N SER A 123 -14.48 11.71 -12.02
CA SER A 123 -14.09 11.38 -13.39
C SER A 123 -13.18 12.44 -14.00
N GLY A 124 -12.38 12.01 -14.99
CA GLY A 124 -11.37 12.88 -15.62
C GLY A 124 -10.04 12.97 -14.86
N CYS A 125 -9.83 12.14 -13.83
CA CYS A 125 -8.52 11.99 -13.21
C CYS A 125 -7.51 11.41 -14.21
N GLN A 126 -6.32 11.97 -14.23
CA GLN A 126 -5.21 11.60 -15.11
C GLN A 126 -3.98 11.33 -14.24
N PHE A 127 -3.37 10.15 -14.43
CA PHE A 127 -2.25 9.67 -13.63
C PHE A 127 -0.97 9.57 -14.48
N ASP A 128 0.10 10.26 -14.05
CA ASP A 128 1.41 10.28 -14.75
C ASP A 128 2.49 9.58 -13.92
N PHE A 129 2.81 8.35 -14.31
CA PHE A 129 3.85 7.52 -13.68
C PHE A 129 5.20 7.54 -14.42
N THR A 130 5.38 8.41 -15.42
CA THR A 130 6.57 8.38 -16.30
C THR A 130 7.89 8.62 -15.55
N SER A 131 7.84 9.25 -14.38
CA SER A 131 9.01 9.48 -13.52
C SER A 131 9.40 8.29 -12.63
N VAL A 132 8.51 7.30 -12.44
CA VAL A 132 8.68 6.16 -11.53
C VAL A 132 8.69 4.80 -12.26
N LEU A 133 8.17 4.72 -13.48
CA LEU A 133 8.27 3.55 -14.36
C LEU A 133 9.55 3.59 -15.23
N VAL A 134 10.67 4.04 -14.67
CA VAL A 134 11.96 4.13 -15.36
C VAL A 134 12.75 2.83 -15.34
N ASP A 135 12.57 2.01 -14.29
CA ASP A 135 13.12 0.67 -14.12
C ASP A 135 12.29 -0.11 -13.08
N VAL A 136 12.45 -1.44 -13.04
CA VAL A 136 11.66 -2.32 -12.15
C VAL A 136 11.95 -2.08 -10.66
N SER A 137 13.16 -1.67 -10.28
CA SER A 137 13.52 -1.41 -8.88
C SER A 137 12.90 -0.10 -8.39
N THR A 138 12.94 0.96 -9.21
CA THR A 138 12.24 2.23 -8.94
C THR A 138 10.73 2.03 -8.92
N MET A 139 10.18 1.21 -9.82
CA MET A 139 8.76 0.85 -9.81
C MET A 139 8.38 0.08 -8.54
N ALA A 140 9.09 -1.00 -8.18
CA ALA A 140 8.78 -1.79 -6.98
C ALA A 140 8.94 -0.98 -5.68
N ALA A 141 9.92 -0.08 -5.62
CA ALA A 141 10.07 0.86 -4.51
C ALA A 141 8.91 1.87 -4.42
N THR A 142 8.39 2.32 -5.56
CA THR A 142 7.21 3.20 -5.63
C THR A 142 5.95 2.44 -5.23
N ALA A 143 5.75 1.23 -5.74
CA ALA A 143 4.68 0.31 -5.38
C ALA A 143 4.60 0.13 -3.85
N ARG A 144 5.74 -0.08 -3.19
CA ARG A 144 5.83 -0.21 -1.73
C ARG A 144 5.40 1.06 -0.96
N VAL A 145 5.58 2.25 -1.55
CA VAL A 145 5.02 3.50 -1.00
C VAL A 145 3.52 3.55 -1.23
N VAL A 146 3.06 3.18 -2.42
CA VAL A 146 1.65 3.20 -2.88
C VAL A 146 0.75 2.36 -1.97
N GLU A 147 0.97 1.05 -1.80
CA GLU A 147 0.16 0.22 -0.87
C GLU A 147 0.19 0.73 0.58
N ASN A 148 1.29 1.37 0.99
CA ASN A 148 1.41 1.93 2.32
C ASN A 148 0.56 3.21 2.48
N LEU A 149 0.28 3.94 1.40
CA LEU A 149 -0.75 4.98 1.36
C LEU A 149 -2.14 4.37 1.46
N GLY A 150 -2.45 3.29 0.73
CA GLY A 150 -3.71 2.54 0.86
C GLY A 150 -4.01 2.14 2.31
N VAL A 151 -3.09 1.41 2.95
CA VAL A 151 -3.16 1.10 4.40
C VAL A 151 -3.38 2.36 5.24
N SER A 152 -2.58 3.41 5.03
CA SER A 152 -2.61 4.63 5.85
C SER A 152 -3.91 5.42 5.69
N ALA A 153 -4.49 5.45 4.48
CA ALA A 153 -5.73 6.14 4.14
C ALA A 153 -6.93 5.46 4.79
N TYR A 154 -7.06 4.14 4.63
CA TYR A 154 -8.13 3.36 5.25
C TYR A 154 -8.06 3.40 6.79
N LEU A 155 -6.86 3.22 7.36
CA LEU A 155 -6.66 3.30 8.81
C LEU A 155 -6.96 4.70 9.37
N GLY A 156 -6.69 5.75 8.58
CA GLY A 156 -7.06 7.12 8.91
C GLY A 156 -8.57 7.37 8.90
N ALA A 157 -9.22 6.97 7.80
CA ALA A 157 -10.66 7.12 7.58
C ALA A 157 -11.51 6.29 8.55
N ALA A 158 -10.99 5.19 9.11
CA ALA A 158 -11.69 4.31 10.03
C ALA A 158 -12.31 5.00 11.25
N SER A 159 -11.76 6.14 11.70
CA SER A 159 -12.32 6.93 12.82
C SER A 159 -13.47 7.87 12.42
N LEU A 160 -13.67 8.08 11.12
CA LEU A 160 -14.67 8.98 10.54
C LEU A 160 -15.92 8.20 10.08
N ILE A 161 -15.72 6.97 9.58
CA ILE A 161 -16.80 6.09 9.15
C ILE A 161 -17.54 5.52 10.37
N SER A 162 -18.75 6.01 10.63
CA SER A 162 -19.58 5.56 11.76
C SER A 162 -20.76 4.65 11.37
N ASP A 163 -20.91 4.35 10.07
CA ASP A 163 -21.74 3.23 9.63
C ASP A 163 -20.94 1.91 9.75
N PRO A 164 -21.42 0.89 10.47
CA PRO A 164 -20.66 -0.33 10.73
C PRO A 164 -20.56 -1.25 9.50
N VAL A 165 -21.43 -1.12 8.49
CA VAL A 165 -21.36 -1.88 7.25
C VAL A 165 -20.25 -1.31 6.38
N LEU A 166 -20.23 0.01 6.20
CA LEU A 166 -19.17 0.70 5.45
C LEU A 166 -17.81 0.57 6.14
N LEU A 167 -17.75 0.68 7.47
CA LEU A 167 -16.51 0.45 8.22
C LEU A 167 -16.02 -1.00 8.08
N THR A 168 -16.91 -1.99 8.01
CA THR A 168 -16.53 -3.39 7.77
C THR A 168 -16.02 -3.61 6.34
N ALA A 169 -16.61 -2.93 5.35
CA ALA A 169 -16.15 -2.98 3.97
C ALA A 169 -14.75 -2.35 3.82
N ALA A 170 -14.58 -1.11 4.30
CA ALA A 170 -13.30 -0.40 4.33
C ALA A 170 -12.21 -1.19 5.07
N ALA A 171 -12.54 -1.77 6.23
CA ALA A 171 -11.62 -2.62 6.98
C ALA A 171 -11.30 -3.96 6.27
N SER A 172 -12.12 -4.42 5.32
CA SER A 172 -11.80 -5.61 4.53
C SER A 172 -10.73 -5.30 3.48
N ILE A 173 -10.89 -4.18 2.75
CA ILE A 173 -9.92 -3.63 1.80
C ILE A 173 -8.59 -3.39 2.51
N MET A 174 -8.58 -2.62 3.61
CA MET A 174 -7.40 -2.34 4.45
C MET A 174 -6.53 -3.57 4.81
N THR A 175 -7.12 -4.77 4.90
CA THR A 175 -6.33 -6.00 5.17
C THR A 175 -5.67 -6.61 3.94
N ILE A 176 -6.13 -6.28 2.74
CA ILE A 176 -5.56 -6.64 1.44
C ILE A 176 -4.36 -5.72 1.18
N GLU A 177 -4.52 -4.39 1.28
CA GLU A 177 -3.41 -3.40 1.29
C GLU A 177 -2.21 -3.85 2.13
N ALA A 178 -2.46 -4.28 3.37
CA ALA A 178 -1.42 -4.70 4.31
C ALA A 178 -0.70 -5.99 3.87
N ARG A 179 -1.36 -6.86 3.10
CA ARG A 179 -0.75 -8.06 2.49
C ARG A 179 0.07 -7.67 1.26
N HIS A 180 -0.42 -6.76 0.43
CA HIS A 180 0.31 -6.23 -0.71
C HIS A 180 1.59 -5.53 -0.24
N GLN A 181 1.49 -4.61 0.71
CA GLN A 181 2.62 -3.96 1.36
C GLN A 181 3.62 -4.98 1.93
N THR A 182 3.15 -6.06 2.57
CA THR A 182 4.00 -7.19 3.05
C THR A 182 4.76 -7.87 1.90
N ILE A 183 4.11 -8.12 0.75
CA ILE A 183 4.74 -8.71 -0.43
C ILE A 183 5.73 -7.74 -1.08
N LEU A 184 5.39 -6.46 -1.20
CA LEU A 184 6.28 -5.46 -1.79
C LEU A 184 7.52 -5.21 -0.93
N ASN A 185 7.41 -5.26 0.40
CA ASN A 185 8.57 -5.30 1.29
C ASN A 185 9.53 -6.44 0.94
N ILE A 186 9.02 -7.63 0.61
CA ILE A 186 9.82 -8.79 0.18
C ILE A 186 10.47 -8.53 -1.19
N LEU A 187 9.71 -8.04 -2.16
CA LEU A 187 10.19 -7.77 -3.53
C LEU A 187 11.20 -6.60 -3.61
N THR A 188 11.30 -5.75 -2.59
CA THR A 188 12.27 -4.64 -2.51
C THR A 188 13.45 -4.91 -1.55
N ALA A 189 13.79 -6.17 -1.28
CA ALA A 189 14.84 -6.60 -0.34
C ALA A 189 14.62 -6.23 1.15
N GLY A 190 13.45 -5.70 1.50
CA GLY A 190 13.15 -5.15 2.82
C GLY A 190 12.70 -6.19 3.85
N THR A 191 12.22 -5.70 5.00
CA THR A 191 11.66 -6.56 6.05
C THR A 191 10.17 -6.79 5.79
N ALA A 192 9.73 -8.04 5.58
CA ALA A 192 8.35 -8.35 5.15
C ALA A 192 7.26 -7.73 6.05
N ILE A 193 7.42 -7.87 7.37
CA ILE A 193 6.56 -7.26 8.39
C ILE A 193 7.50 -6.51 9.35
N PRO A 194 7.75 -5.20 9.13
CA PRO A 194 8.80 -4.47 9.84
C PRO A 194 8.35 -3.89 11.19
N GLN A 195 7.06 -3.60 11.35
CA GLN A 195 6.48 -2.90 12.49
C GLN A 195 5.24 -3.66 12.97
N ALA A 196 4.86 -3.48 14.24
CA ALA A 196 3.71 -4.17 14.85
C ALA A 196 2.36 -3.45 14.65
N TYR A 197 2.40 -2.24 14.07
CA TYR A 197 1.28 -1.36 13.76
C TYR A 197 1.69 -0.50 12.58
N ASP A 198 0.74 -0.09 11.75
CA ASP A 198 0.97 0.87 10.66
C ASP A 198 0.83 2.33 11.12
N ILE A 199 1.08 3.27 10.20
CA ILE A 199 0.89 4.70 10.39
C ILE A 199 -0.47 5.07 9.77
N ALA A 200 -1.30 5.85 10.46
CA ALA A 200 -2.59 6.33 9.94
C ALA A 200 -2.45 7.75 9.40
N PHE A 201 -3.02 8.07 8.23
CA PHE A 201 -2.97 9.40 7.60
C PHE A 201 -4.35 10.00 7.38
N THR A 202 -4.45 11.32 7.53
CA THR A 202 -5.57 12.11 7.00
C THR A 202 -5.50 12.16 5.46
N PRO A 203 -6.62 12.37 4.75
CA PRO A 203 -6.62 12.52 3.29
C PRO A 203 -5.66 13.61 2.77
N SER A 204 -5.50 14.73 3.50
CA SER A 204 -4.54 15.79 3.16
C SER A 204 -3.08 15.35 3.29
N GLU A 205 -2.76 14.45 4.23
CA GLU A 205 -1.44 13.84 4.37
C GLU A 205 -1.17 12.80 3.27
N VAL A 206 -2.16 11.99 2.89
CA VAL A 206 -2.03 11.05 1.75
C VAL A 206 -1.82 11.80 0.43
N LEU A 207 -2.61 12.86 0.18
CA LEU A 207 -2.45 13.70 -1.00
C LEU A 207 -1.13 14.49 -1.01
N ALA A 208 -0.44 14.66 0.14
CA ALA A 208 0.90 15.25 0.17
C ALA A 208 1.94 14.44 -0.62
N ILE A 209 1.64 13.15 -0.86
CA ILE A 209 2.47 12.18 -1.58
C ILE A 209 1.80 11.81 -2.92
N ALA A 210 0.50 11.48 -2.94
CA ALA A 210 -0.19 11.06 -4.15
C ALA A 210 -0.41 12.18 -5.19
N SER A 211 -0.58 13.44 -4.76
CA SER A 211 -0.93 14.54 -5.68
C SER A 211 0.16 14.92 -6.70
N THR A 212 1.40 14.42 -6.56
CA THR A 212 2.43 14.60 -7.59
C THR A 212 2.16 13.80 -8.86
N PHE A 213 1.31 12.77 -8.79
CA PHE A 213 0.96 11.88 -9.90
C PHE A 213 -0.45 12.15 -10.46
N ILE A 214 -1.34 12.75 -9.66
CA ILE A 214 -2.78 12.92 -9.98
C ILE A 214 -3.05 14.32 -10.53
N SER A 215 -3.79 14.40 -11.63
CA SER A 215 -4.23 15.66 -12.25
C SER A 215 -5.59 15.52 -12.95
N GLY A 216 -6.11 16.61 -13.55
CA GLY A 216 -7.30 16.57 -14.40
C GLY A 216 -8.66 16.62 -13.69
N CYS A 217 -8.75 16.11 -12.46
CA CYS A 217 -9.95 16.12 -11.63
C CYS A 217 -9.84 17.02 -10.38
N ASP A 218 -10.97 17.26 -9.70
CA ASP A 218 -11.04 17.88 -8.38
C ASP A 218 -11.49 16.82 -7.37
N ILE A 219 -10.73 16.66 -6.29
CA ILE A 219 -10.93 15.65 -5.24
C ILE A 219 -11.68 16.26 -4.03
N GLY A 220 -11.95 17.57 -4.03
CA GLY A 220 -12.60 18.28 -2.91
C GLY A 220 -11.75 18.42 -1.65
N ILE A 221 -10.56 17.80 -1.62
CA ILE A 221 -9.64 17.76 -0.48
C ILE A 221 -8.36 18.52 -0.84
N THR A 222 -7.95 19.45 0.02
CA THR A 222 -6.67 20.17 -0.13
C THR A 222 -5.53 19.30 0.40
N ALA A 223 -4.53 19.03 -0.43
CA ALA A 223 -3.29 18.36 -0.03
C ALA A 223 -2.47 19.23 0.94
N ASN A 224 -1.73 18.60 1.86
CA ASN A 224 -0.62 19.30 2.54
C ASN A 224 0.44 19.68 1.49
N PRO A 225 1.27 20.71 1.75
CA PRO A 225 2.39 21.04 0.86
C PRO A 225 3.33 19.84 0.69
N THR A 226 3.59 19.45 -0.56
CA THR A 226 4.38 18.25 -0.88
C THR A 226 5.80 18.34 -0.31
N LEU A 227 6.37 17.19 0.04
CA LEU A 227 7.72 17.05 0.57
C LEU A 227 8.45 15.91 -0.15
N SER A 228 9.73 16.11 -0.45
CA SER A 228 10.57 15.09 -1.09
C SER A 228 11.95 15.05 -0.47
N THR A 229 12.41 13.86 -0.11
CA THR A 229 13.79 13.61 0.31
C THR A 229 14.73 13.77 -0.90
N THR A 230 15.82 14.53 -0.73
CA THR A 230 16.81 14.82 -1.80
C THR A 230 18.14 14.08 -1.64
N ASN A 231 18.20 13.13 -0.70
CA ASN A 231 19.31 12.19 -0.56
C ASN A 231 19.44 11.29 -1.79
N THR A 232 20.61 10.64 -1.92
CA THR A 232 20.93 9.68 -2.98
C THR A 232 21.31 8.34 -2.38
N GLY A 233 20.83 7.25 -2.96
CA GLY A 233 20.97 5.91 -2.38
C GLY A 233 19.93 5.66 -1.28
N SER A 234 20.21 4.70 -0.40
CA SER A 234 19.26 4.27 0.63
C SER A 234 19.29 5.12 1.90
N VAL A 235 18.11 5.28 2.51
CA VAL A 235 17.93 5.93 3.79
C VAL A 235 18.06 4.89 4.91
N GLN A 236 19.06 5.06 5.78
CA GLN A 236 19.41 4.10 6.84
C GLN A 236 19.72 4.85 8.15
N PRO A 237 19.78 4.18 9.31
CA PRO A 237 20.15 4.82 10.57
C PRO A 237 21.51 5.54 10.48
N GLY A 238 21.52 6.82 10.85
CA GLY A 238 22.67 7.70 10.68
C GLY A 238 22.69 8.52 9.39
N THR A 239 21.81 8.26 8.41
CA THR A 239 21.63 9.15 7.25
C THR A 239 21.07 10.50 7.72
N GLN A 240 21.80 11.59 7.42
CA GLN A 240 21.28 12.95 7.57
C GLN A 240 20.41 13.28 6.36
N LEU A 241 19.13 13.55 6.59
CA LEU A 241 18.15 13.84 5.55
C LEU A 241 18.26 15.28 5.04
N SER A 242 17.98 15.43 3.75
CA SER A 242 17.83 16.70 3.05
C SER A 242 16.51 16.72 2.29
N PHE A 243 15.89 17.89 2.16
CA PHE A 243 14.50 17.99 1.66
C PHE A 243 14.33 19.07 0.59
N ALA A 244 13.36 18.83 -0.29
CA ALA A 244 12.77 19.84 -1.17
C ALA A 244 11.25 19.91 -0.95
N SER A 245 10.69 21.11 -1.01
CA SER A 245 9.26 21.39 -0.96
C SER A 245 9.00 22.80 -1.51
N PRO A 246 7.86 23.07 -2.17
CA PRO A 246 7.46 24.44 -2.51
C PRO A 246 7.37 25.39 -1.30
N ALA A 247 7.05 24.86 -0.12
CA ALA A 247 7.00 25.63 1.14
C ALA A 247 8.40 26.01 1.67
N LEU A 248 9.42 25.21 1.36
CA LEU A 248 10.82 25.37 1.80
C LEU A 248 11.66 26.18 0.78
N ASN A 249 11.06 27.18 0.15
CA ASN A 249 11.74 28.03 -0.83
C ASN A 249 12.70 29.04 -0.15
N SER A 250 13.54 29.70 -0.93
CA SER A 250 14.61 30.59 -0.45
C SER A 250 14.17 31.88 0.27
N SER A 251 12.86 32.14 0.37
CA SER A 251 12.32 33.22 1.23
C SER A 251 11.88 32.71 2.61
N THR A 252 11.75 31.40 2.80
CA THR A 252 11.40 30.76 4.06
C THR A 252 12.66 30.56 4.90
N SER A 253 12.70 31.10 6.11
CA SER A 253 13.78 30.77 7.06
C SER A 253 13.47 29.44 7.73
N THR A 254 14.34 28.45 7.55
CA THR A 254 14.25 27.13 8.22
C THR A 254 14.71 27.17 9.68
N ALA A 255 15.18 28.33 10.17
CA ALA A 255 15.66 28.50 11.54
C ALA A 255 14.50 28.40 12.54
N GLY A 256 14.45 27.26 13.25
CA GLY A 256 13.35 26.92 14.16
C GLY A 256 12.35 25.92 13.59
N PHE A 257 12.53 25.43 12.36
CA PHE A 257 11.77 24.28 11.86
C PHE A 257 12.30 22.96 12.44
N PHE A 258 11.40 21.99 12.54
CA PHE A 258 11.69 20.65 13.03
C PHE A 258 11.26 19.58 12.03
N CYS A 259 12.07 18.54 11.94
CA CYS A 259 11.85 17.32 11.19
C CYS A 259 11.25 16.28 12.13
N GLN A 260 10.04 15.82 11.82
CA GLN A 260 9.25 14.92 12.66
C GLN A 260 9.18 13.55 11.97
N MET A 261 9.82 12.54 12.55
CA MET A 261 9.76 11.16 12.05
C MET A 261 8.69 10.38 12.81
N LEU A 262 7.56 10.11 12.18
CA LEU A 262 6.49 9.28 12.71
C LEU A 262 6.68 7.83 12.24
N VAL A 263 6.53 6.88 13.17
CA VAL A 263 6.72 5.43 12.92
C VAL A 263 5.60 4.62 13.56
N GLY A 264 5.27 3.47 12.97
CA GLY A 264 4.25 2.56 13.47
C GLY A 264 4.56 2.08 14.89
N GLY A 265 3.53 2.09 15.75
CA GLY A 265 3.62 1.63 17.14
C GLY A 265 4.27 2.60 18.14
N ALA A 266 4.91 3.68 17.68
CA ALA A 266 5.28 4.80 18.57
C ALA A 266 4.03 5.64 18.92
N PRO A 267 3.92 6.21 20.13
CA PRO A 267 2.78 7.06 20.49
C PRO A 267 2.84 8.45 19.82
N SER A 268 4.04 8.91 19.45
CA SER A 268 4.31 10.19 18.81
C SER A 268 5.55 10.10 17.92
N SER A 269 5.77 11.12 17.08
CA SER A 269 6.99 11.26 16.28
C SER A 269 8.26 11.47 17.12
N ILE A 270 9.39 11.24 16.48
CA ILE A 270 10.71 11.68 16.94
C ILE A 270 10.96 13.06 16.33
N SER A 271 11.01 14.09 17.19
CA SER A 271 11.28 15.48 16.80
C SER A 271 12.78 15.76 16.79
N LEU A 272 13.30 16.28 15.68
CA LEU A 272 14.70 16.71 15.50
C LEU A 272 14.75 18.10 14.85
N PRO A 273 15.73 18.97 15.16
CA PRO A 273 15.89 20.24 14.44
C PRO A 273 16.08 19.99 12.93
N PHE A 274 15.47 20.80 12.07
CA PHE A 274 15.47 20.60 10.61
C PHE A 274 16.87 20.33 10.02
N ASP A 275 17.85 21.18 10.33
CA ASP A 275 19.23 21.06 9.85
C ASP A 275 19.97 19.80 10.37
N ASN A 276 19.41 19.11 11.38
CA ASN A 276 19.98 17.93 12.03
C ASN A 276 19.01 16.73 11.97
N CYS A 277 18.19 16.62 10.92
CA CYS A 277 17.30 15.48 10.73
C CYS A 277 18.06 14.20 10.38
N VAL A 278 18.61 13.51 11.38
CA VAL A 278 19.35 12.25 11.24
C VAL A 278 18.46 11.07 11.62
N VAL A 279 18.37 10.06 10.74
CA VAL A 279 17.57 8.85 10.98
C VAL A 279 18.06 8.11 12.24
N PRO A 280 17.20 7.92 13.27
CA PRO A 280 17.58 7.22 14.50
C PRO A 280 17.85 5.72 14.32
N THR A 281 18.65 5.16 15.22
CA THR A 281 18.87 3.71 15.35
C THR A 281 17.67 3.01 15.99
N GLY A 282 17.36 1.79 15.55
CA GLY A 282 16.26 0.99 16.11
C GLY A 282 14.90 1.25 15.45
N ILE A 283 14.89 1.90 14.29
CA ILE A 283 13.74 1.99 13.38
C ILE A 283 13.96 0.99 12.25
N ASN A 284 12.93 0.22 11.93
CA ASN A 284 12.86 -0.65 10.75
C ASN A 284 11.50 -0.40 10.05
N GLY A 285 11.43 -0.47 8.71
CA GLY A 285 10.19 -0.27 7.94
C GLY A 285 9.82 1.18 7.60
N PRO A 286 8.52 1.48 7.36
CA PRO A 286 8.07 2.79 6.91
C PRO A 286 8.23 3.87 7.98
N VAL A 287 8.61 5.07 7.54
CA VAL A 287 8.76 6.29 8.34
C VAL A 287 8.11 7.42 7.59
N ALA A 288 7.12 8.06 8.21
CA ALA A 288 6.47 9.24 7.69
C ALA A 288 7.18 10.48 8.22
N ILE A 289 7.77 11.27 7.32
CA ILE A 289 8.61 12.42 7.66
C ILE A 289 7.88 13.71 7.34
N PHE A 290 7.72 14.58 8.33
CA PHE A 290 7.05 15.88 8.20
C PHE A 290 7.99 17.02 8.59
N ILE A 291 7.76 18.22 8.06
CA ILE A 291 8.40 19.45 8.56
C ILE A 291 7.36 20.29 9.30
N THR A 292 7.70 20.77 10.50
CA THR A 292 6.83 21.53 11.42
C THR A 292 7.50 22.82 11.92
N VAL A 293 6.69 23.75 12.43
CA VAL A 293 7.16 25.07 12.93
C VAL A 293 7.76 25.06 14.34
N ASP A 294 7.56 23.98 15.11
CA ASP A 294 8.05 23.85 16.49
C ASP A 294 8.42 22.39 16.83
N ASP A 295 8.91 22.18 18.06
CA ASP A 295 9.45 20.90 18.51
C ASP A 295 8.40 19.89 18.97
N GLN A 296 7.10 20.24 19.00
CA GLN A 296 6.06 19.39 19.56
C GLN A 296 5.89 18.11 18.72
N ALA A 297 5.99 16.96 19.38
CA ALA A 297 5.91 15.67 18.70
C ALA A 297 4.50 15.41 18.16
N LEU A 298 4.39 15.15 16.87
CA LEU A 298 3.16 14.74 16.19
C LEU A 298 2.60 13.47 16.84
N ILE A 299 1.34 13.50 17.27
CA ILE A 299 0.68 12.35 17.88
C ILE A 299 0.40 11.29 16.80
N ASN A 300 0.65 10.00 17.07
CA ASN A 300 0.42 8.96 16.06
C ASN A 300 -1.09 8.68 15.83
N ASN A 301 -1.93 8.96 16.84
CA ASN A 301 -3.37 9.01 16.66
C ASN A 301 -3.76 10.17 15.71
N VAL A 302 -4.01 9.83 14.45
CA VAL A 302 -4.48 10.71 13.38
C VAL A 302 -5.62 11.65 13.79
N ARG A 303 -6.56 11.19 14.63
CA ARG A 303 -7.71 11.99 15.11
C ARG A 303 -7.29 13.14 16.04
N ASP A 304 -6.19 12.97 16.77
CA ASP A 304 -5.64 13.95 17.72
C ASP A 304 -4.40 14.69 17.14
N ARG A 305 -3.89 14.31 15.96
CA ARG A 305 -2.73 14.96 15.30
C ARG A 305 -3.09 16.26 14.59
N ALA A 306 -4.32 16.38 14.10
CA ALA A 306 -4.75 17.42 13.14
C ALA A 306 -4.81 18.87 13.68
N GLU A 307 -4.18 19.16 14.83
CA GLU A 307 -4.14 20.48 15.48
C GLU A 307 -2.75 21.16 15.40
N ILE A 308 -1.80 20.60 14.64
CA ILE A 308 -0.39 21.06 14.57
C ILE A 308 -0.05 21.68 13.19
N ASP A 309 0.66 22.82 13.20
CA ASP A 309 1.11 23.54 11.99
C ASP A 309 2.21 22.78 11.21
N ILE A 310 1.78 21.95 10.25
CA ILE A 310 2.64 21.27 9.27
C ILE A 310 3.05 22.26 8.16
N ILE A 311 4.36 22.44 7.95
CA ILE A 311 4.93 23.21 6.84
C ILE A 311 4.91 22.42 5.55
N ALA A 312 5.25 21.13 5.60
CA ALA A 312 5.25 20.23 4.46
C ALA A 312 5.23 18.75 4.90
N GLY A 313 4.66 17.89 4.05
CA GLY A 313 4.68 16.45 4.19
C GLY A 313 3.35 15.82 4.63
N PRO A 314 3.33 14.49 4.83
CA PRO A 314 4.50 13.60 4.91
C PRO A 314 5.26 13.41 3.59
N THR A 315 6.49 12.93 3.71
CA THR A 315 7.18 12.15 2.69
C THR A 315 7.59 10.82 3.30
N MET A 316 7.63 9.73 2.52
CA MET A 316 7.97 8.41 3.05
C MET A 316 9.45 8.09 2.89
N ALA A 317 10.01 7.44 3.90
CA ALA A 317 11.24 6.66 3.79
C ALA A 317 10.98 5.24 4.32
N PHE A 318 11.65 4.26 3.73
CA PHE A 318 11.67 2.88 4.23
C PHE A 318 13.08 2.57 4.73
N ILE A 319 13.18 2.13 5.98
CA ILE A 319 14.43 1.92 6.70
C ILE A 319 14.60 0.41 6.90
N ASP A 320 15.24 -0.28 5.96
CA ASP A 320 15.33 -1.76 6.01
C ASP A 320 16.59 -2.22 6.77
N THR A 321 16.52 -2.29 8.10
CA THR A 321 17.67 -2.72 8.94
C THR A 321 17.82 -4.23 9.10
N ASP A 322 16.72 -4.99 8.97
CA ASP A 322 16.67 -6.40 9.33
C ASP A 322 16.35 -7.29 8.10
N PRO A 323 17.20 -7.27 7.04
CA PRO A 323 16.91 -7.90 5.74
C PRO A 323 16.67 -9.40 5.87
N GLN A 324 15.48 -9.85 5.47
CA GLN A 324 15.02 -11.21 5.71
C GLN A 324 15.43 -12.19 4.61
N LEU A 325 15.62 -13.46 4.97
CA LEU A 325 15.98 -14.52 4.02
C LEU A 325 14.94 -14.72 2.90
N LEU A 326 13.68 -14.37 3.15
CA LEU A 326 12.60 -14.45 2.15
C LEU A 326 12.79 -13.39 1.05
N SER A 327 13.08 -12.14 1.45
CA SER A 327 13.38 -11.02 0.55
C SER A 327 14.68 -11.26 -0.23
N GLN A 328 15.70 -11.83 0.43
CA GLN A 328 16.94 -12.26 -0.22
C GLN A 328 16.72 -13.39 -1.25
N LEU A 329 15.79 -14.31 -0.98
CA LEU A 329 15.47 -15.41 -1.90
C LEU A 329 14.73 -14.94 -3.16
N ALA A 330 13.87 -13.92 -3.05
CA ALA A 330 13.21 -13.30 -4.20
C ALA A 330 14.22 -12.69 -5.19
N LEU A 331 15.25 -12.03 -4.66
CA LEU A 331 16.26 -11.27 -5.40
C LEU A 331 17.61 -12.01 -5.55
N ALA A 332 17.62 -13.34 -5.53
CA ALA A 332 18.83 -14.16 -5.61
C ALA A 332 19.43 -14.30 -7.04
N GLY A 333 19.14 -13.37 -7.95
CA GLY A 333 19.48 -13.39 -9.37
C GLY A 333 20.97 -13.22 -9.67
N SER A 334 21.71 -14.33 -9.63
CA SER A 334 23.17 -14.49 -9.83
C SER A 334 23.96 -14.63 -8.52
N GLN A 335 24.94 -15.54 -8.53
CA GLN A 335 25.61 -16.02 -7.31
C GLN A 335 26.70 -15.11 -6.78
N SER A 336 26.76 -15.05 -5.44
CA SER A 336 27.93 -14.70 -4.61
C SER A 336 28.43 -13.26 -4.67
N ASP A 337 28.77 -12.72 -3.50
CA ASP A 337 29.36 -11.38 -3.29
C ASP A 337 28.50 -10.18 -3.74
N VAL A 338 27.19 -10.24 -3.49
CA VAL A 338 26.31 -9.05 -3.52
C VAL A 338 26.25 -8.40 -2.14
N ALA A 339 26.89 -7.24 -1.99
CA ALA A 339 26.62 -6.33 -0.87
C ALA A 339 25.23 -5.69 -1.04
N SER A 340 24.54 -5.40 0.06
CA SER A 340 23.15 -4.93 0.10
C SER A 340 22.81 -3.93 -1.02
N THR A 341 22.05 -4.40 -2.01
CA THR A 341 21.48 -3.62 -3.11
C THR A 341 20.29 -2.83 -2.59
N SER A 342 20.61 -1.77 -1.85
CA SER A 342 19.65 -0.93 -1.14
C SER A 342 19.00 0.10 -2.07
N THR A 343 17.68 0.26 -1.99
CA THR A 343 16.87 1.17 -2.83
C THR A 343 17.50 2.55 -3.03
N GLU A 344 17.61 3.02 -4.28
CA GLU A 344 18.03 4.39 -4.57
C GLU A 344 16.85 5.37 -4.52
N THR A 345 16.97 6.45 -3.74
CA THR A 345 16.12 7.64 -3.94
C THR A 345 16.68 8.49 -5.07
N ILE A 346 15.91 8.64 -6.16
CA ILE A 346 16.25 9.47 -7.31
C ILE A 346 15.36 10.73 -7.29
N SER A 347 15.96 11.93 -7.30
CA SER A 347 15.18 13.16 -7.44
C SER A 347 14.77 13.44 -8.91
N PRO A 348 13.65 14.12 -9.19
CA PRO A 348 13.25 14.48 -10.57
C PRO A 348 14.30 15.29 -11.34
N ASN A 349 15.12 16.06 -10.60
CA ASN A 349 16.26 16.81 -11.15
C ASN A 349 17.39 15.88 -11.64
N GLN A 350 17.58 14.72 -10.99
CA GLN A 350 18.58 13.74 -11.40
C GLN A 350 18.10 12.90 -12.59
N ALA A 351 16.83 12.51 -12.65
CA ALA A 351 16.24 11.91 -13.85
C ALA A 351 16.46 12.79 -15.10
N SER A 352 16.25 14.10 -14.97
CA SER A 352 16.54 15.10 -16.01
C SER A 352 18.03 15.16 -16.41
N SER A 353 18.95 14.93 -15.47
CA SER A 353 20.40 14.92 -15.74
C SER A 353 20.86 13.63 -16.46
N ILE A 354 20.27 12.49 -16.15
CA ILE A 354 20.58 11.19 -16.77
C ILE A 354 20.17 11.23 -18.25
N LEU A 355 18.96 11.70 -18.55
CA LEU A 355 18.47 11.93 -19.92
C LEU A 355 19.42 12.83 -20.73
N SER A 356 19.99 13.87 -20.10
CA SER A 356 20.94 14.79 -20.74
C SER A 356 22.25 14.10 -21.13
N SER A 357 22.71 13.11 -20.36
CA SER A 357 23.91 12.32 -20.69
C SER A 357 23.66 11.26 -21.77
N ALA A 358 22.48 10.64 -21.80
CA ALA A 358 22.09 9.66 -22.83
C ALA A 358 22.02 10.29 -24.25
N ALA A 359 21.50 11.52 -24.35
CA ALA A 359 21.44 12.26 -25.62
C ALA A 359 22.83 12.49 -26.25
N ALA A 360 23.86 12.74 -25.42
CA ALA A 360 25.22 12.98 -25.89
C ALA A 360 25.91 11.70 -26.44
N ALA A 361 25.56 10.52 -25.92
CA ALA A 361 26.08 9.24 -26.42
C ALA A 361 25.54 8.90 -27.82
N SER A 362 24.25 9.21 -28.08
CA SER A 362 23.59 8.92 -29.36
C SER A 362 24.22 9.65 -30.55
N THR A 363 24.80 10.83 -30.33
CA THR A 363 25.41 11.67 -31.38
C THR A 363 26.79 11.22 -31.90
N ILE A 364 27.38 10.15 -31.38
CA ILE A 364 28.71 9.67 -31.79
C ILE A 364 28.64 8.47 -32.76
N ALA A 365 27.51 7.76 -32.83
CA ALA A 365 27.37 6.49 -33.55
C ALA A 365 27.01 6.61 -35.06
N THR A 366 27.05 7.80 -35.66
CA THR A 366 26.54 8.04 -37.04
C THR A 366 27.55 8.75 -37.97
N SER A 367 28.76 8.19 -38.09
CA SER A 367 29.64 8.47 -39.24
C SER A 367 30.59 7.29 -39.53
N THR A 368 30.97 7.13 -40.81
CA THR A 368 31.78 6.02 -41.39
C THR A 368 31.17 4.61 -41.28
N ASP A 369 31.20 3.76 -42.31
CA ASP A 369 31.62 3.98 -43.71
C ASP A 369 30.86 3.08 -44.71
N THR A 370 31.09 3.29 -46.01
CA THR A 370 30.45 2.57 -47.11
C THR A 370 31.44 1.80 -47.99
N SER A 371 30.90 0.80 -48.71
CA SER A 371 31.38 0.18 -49.96
C SER A 371 32.11 -1.18 -49.89
N ALA A 372 32.01 -1.88 -51.05
CA ALA A 372 32.53 -3.21 -51.40
C ALA A 372 31.93 -4.44 -50.68
N ALA A 373 31.89 -5.64 -51.26
CA ALA A 373 31.74 -6.04 -52.69
C ALA A 373 31.34 -7.54 -52.77
N ALA A 374 30.62 -7.92 -53.83
CA ALA A 374 29.99 -9.23 -54.03
C ALA A 374 30.87 -10.50 -54.00
N SER A 375 30.30 -11.62 -53.54
CA SER A 375 30.44 -12.93 -54.20
C SER A 375 29.26 -13.88 -53.90
N THR A 376 28.97 -14.77 -54.86
CA THR A 376 28.09 -15.95 -54.78
C THR A 376 28.63 -17.01 -53.77
N THR A 377 27.97 -18.11 -53.37
CA THR A 377 26.76 -18.89 -53.78
C THR A 377 26.23 -19.61 -52.47
N ASP A 378 25.29 -20.56 -52.34
CA ASP A 378 24.53 -21.46 -53.25
C ASP A 378 23.23 -22.04 -52.60
N MET A 379 22.60 -22.99 -53.31
CA MET A 379 21.66 -24.06 -52.91
C MET A 379 21.87 -24.73 -51.51
N SER A 380 20.90 -25.43 -50.88
CA SER A 380 19.50 -25.80 -51.26
C SER A 380 18.65 -26.33 -50.08
N SER A 381 17.34 -26.42 -50.33
CA SER A 381 16.26 -27.09 -49.57
C SER A 381 16.51 -28.48 -48.96
N ALA A 382 15.84 -28.76 -47.84
CA ALA A 382 15.13 -30.02 -47.58
C ALA A 382 13.96 -29.79 -46.57
N SER A 383 12.92 -30.62 -46.60
CA SER A 383 11.71 -30.45 -45.77
C SER A 383 11.12 -31.79 -45.29
N ALA A 384 10.23 -31.65 -44.29
CA ALA A 384 9.04 -32.48 -43.99
C ALA A 384 9.05 -33.41 -42.75
N THR A 385 7.93 -33.33 -42.00
CA THR A 385 7.13 -34.42 -41.34
C THR A 385 7.84 -35.49 -40.49
N ASP A 386 7.32 -35.91 -39.33
CA ASP A 386 5.97 -36.51 -39.20
C ASP A 386 5.29 -36.35 -37.81
N SER A 387 4.26 -37.14 -37.52
CA SER A 387 3.12 -36.75 -36.65
C SER A 387 2.69 -37.80 -35.59
N ALA A 388 1.93 -37.29 -34.60
CA ALA A 388 0.74 -37.90 -33.97
C ALA A 388 0.82 -38.89 -32.77
N SER A 389 -0.07 -38.62 -31.79
CA SER A 389 -0.88 -39.57 -30.98
C SER A 389 -0.24 -40.40 -29.86
N ALA A 390 -0.96 -40.91 -28.84
CA ALA A 390 -2.24 -40.53 -28.18
C ALA A 390 -2.50 -41.45 -26.94
N SER A 391 -3.58 -41.18 -26.18
CA SER A 391 -4.19 -41.97 -25.06
C SER A 391 -3.42 -42.04 -23.72
N SER A 392 -3.99 -42.02 -22.50
CA SER A 392 -5.36 -42.01 -21.91
C SER A 392 -5.97 -43.33 -21.35
N THR A 393 -6.03 -43.44 -20.01
CA THR A 393 -7.02 -44.15 -19.13
C THR A 393 -6.72 -43.72 -17.68
N ASP A 394 -7.67 -43.27 -16.84
CA ASP A 394 -8.72 -43.99 -16.06
C ASP A 394 -8.21 -44.93 -14.94
N SER A 395 -8.85 -45.08 -13.76
CA SER A 395 -9.81 -44.27 -12.97
C SER A 395 -10.18 -45.00 -11.66
N ALA A 396 -10.55 -44.27 -10.59
CA ALA A 396 -11.31 -44.75 -9.39
C ALA A 396 -10.67 -45.87 -8.48
N SER A 397 -11.16 -46.17 -7.25
CA SER A 397 -11.75 -45.35 -6.16
C SER A 397 -11.82 -46.16 -4.83
N ALA A 398 -11.80 -45.45 -3.70
CA ALA A 398 -12.23 -45.77 -2.31
C ALA A 398 -12.38 -47.23 -1.80
N SER A 399 -11.83 -47.53 -0.60
CA SER A 399 -12.62 -47.78 0.64
C SER A 399 -11.79 -48.25 1.86
N ALA A 400 -12.22 -47.84 3.06
CA ALA A 400 -11.88 -48.43 4.38
C ALA A 400 -13.15 -49.16 4.94
N PRO A 401 -13.26 -49.66 6.20
CA PRO A 401 -12.29 -49.73 7.31
C PRO A 401 -12.26 -51.11 8.04
N THR A 402 -11.49 -51.23 9.14
CA THR A 402 -11.91 -51.89 10.42
C THR A 402 -10.85 -51.74 11.53
N SER A 403 -11.23 -52.00 12.79
CA SER A 403 -10.39 -51.83 13.99
C SER A 403 -10.34 -53.11 14.85
N GLY A 404 -9.19 -53.39 15.49
CA GLY A 404 -9.04 -54.54 16.41
C GLY A 404 -7.79 -54.47 17.30
N THR A 405 -7.99 -54.55 18.62
CA THR A 405 -6.99 -54.36 19.70
C THR A 405 -6.25 -55.65 20.10
N SER A 406 -5.00 -55.54 20.59
CA SER A 406 -4.60 -55.98 21.96
C SER A 406 -3.08 -55.96 22.25
N ASN A 407 -2.70 -55.39 23.41
CA ASN A 407 -1.62 -55.77 24.37
C ASN A 407 -0.12 -55.84 23.89
N ASP A 408 0.93 -55.68 24.72
CA ASP A 408 1.04 -55.51 26.18
C ASP A 408 2.31 -54.71 26.64
N ALA A 409 2.31 -54.30 27.91
CA ALA A 409 3.42 -53.94 28.84
C ALA A 409 4.81 -53.46 28.33
N SER A 410 5.22 -52.26 28.77
CA SER A 410 6.09 -52.07 29.96
C SER A 410 6.38 -50.57 30.24
N ALA A 411 6.90 -50.22 31.43
CA ALA A 411 6.97 -48.84 31.93
C ALA A 411 8.39 -48.29 32.14
N SER A 412 8.55 -46.98 31.91
CA SER A 412 9.56 -46.13 32.56
C SER A 412 9.09 -44.67 32.54
N SER A 413 8.90 -44.05 33.70
CA SER A 413 8.39 -42.68 33.82
C SER A 413 9.47 -41.68 34.25
N THR A 414 9.89 -40.80 33.33
CA THR A 414 10.62 -39.57 33.67
C THR A 414 9.70 -38.37 33.45
N SER A 415 9.11 -37.88 34.54
CA SER A 415 8.23 -36.71 34.56
C SER A 415 8.99 -35.42 34.32
N VAL A 416 8.50 -34.58 33.41
CA VAL A 416 8.80 -33.14 33.35
C VAL A 416 7.51 -32.38 33.63
N VAL A 417 7.56 -31.41 34.54
CA VAL A 417 6.40 -30.60 34.92
C VAL A 417 6.18 -29.52 33.86
N GLN A 418 5.17 -29.69 33.00
CA GLN A 418 4.71 -28.60 32.15
C GLN A 418 3.86 -27.61 32.96
N SER A 419 4.25 -26.33 32.96
CA SER A 419 3.34 -25.24 33.29
C SER A 419 2.41 -25.00 32.10
N ALA A 420 1.15 -24.67 32.36
CA ALA A 420 0.27 -24.16 31.31
C ALA A 420 0.82 -22.83 30.76
N GLY A 421 0.68 -22.59 29.46
CA GLY A 421 1.10 -21.36 28.80
C GLY A 421 2.60 -21.20 28.52
N GLY A 422 3.37 -22.29 28.48
CA GLY A 422 4.80 -22.29 28.10
C GLY A 422 5.07 -22.96 26.74
N PRO A 423 6.18 -22.62 26.05
CA PRO A 423 6.54 -23.23 24.77
C PRO A 423 6.89 -24.73 24.93
N ASN A 424 6.37 -25.56 24.02
CA ASN A 424 6.44 -27.01 24.16
C ASN A 424 7.68 -27.62 23.50
N LEU A 425 8.79 -27.67 24.25
CA LEU A 425 10.06 -28.29 23.82
C LEU A 425 10.04 -29.82 23.97
N TYR A 426 9.25 -30.51 23.15
CA TYR A 426 9.32 -31.98 23.02
C TYR A 426 10.36 -32.39 21.95
N THR A 427 11.05 -33.51 22.19
CA THR A 427 11.95 -34.12 21.20
C THR A 427 11.92 -35.64 21.39
N GLY A 428 11.53 -36.38 20.36
CA GLY A 428 11.41 -37.84 20.39
C GLY A 428 11.38 -38.43 18.98
N PRO A 429 11.68 -39.73 18.82
CA PRO A 429 11.87 -40.34 17.50
C PRO A 429 10.53 -40.59 16.79
N SER A 430 10.38 -40.02 15.58
CA SER A 430 9.41 -40.46 14.58
C SER A 430 10.04 -41.48 13.62
N ALA A 431 9.22 -42.32 13.00
CA ALA A 431 9.66 -43.41 12.12
C ALA A 431 10.22 -42.95 10.75
N ASP A 432 10.03 -41.67 10.41
CA ASP A 432 10.43 -41.00 9.16
C ASP A 432 11.61 -40.01 9.35
N GLY A 433 12.10 -39.83 10.58
CA GLY A 433 13.42 -39.25 10.86
C GLY A 433 13.50 -37.74 11.14
N SER A 434 12.50 -36.91 10.80
CA SER A 434 12.54 -35.48 11.16
C SER A 434 11.18 -34.77 11.16
N VAL A 435 10.70 -34.36 12.34
CA VAL A 435 9.69 -33.29 12.49
C VAL A 435 10.07 -32.43 13.70
N THR A 436 10.14 -31.11 13.52
CA THR A 436 10.20 -30.12 14.62
C THR A 436 8.85 -29.42 14.71
N VAL A 437 8.08 -29.69 15.76
CA VAL A 437 6.75 -29.08 15.95
C VAL A 437 6.87 -27.82 16.81
N ASN A 438 7.03 -26.66 16.16
CA ASN A 438 6.92 -25.37 16.83
C ASN A 438 5.44 -25.02 17.06
N GLY A 439 4.85 -25.58 18.12
CA GLY A 439 3.44 -25.37 18.50
C GLY A 439 3.26 -24.72 19.87
N TRP A 440 2.32 -23.78 19.95
CA TRP A 440 1.74 -23.32 21.21
C TRP A 440 0.54 -24.19 21.60
N THR A 441 0.44 -24.56 22.87
CA THR A 441 -0.77 -25.19 23.43
C THR A 441 -1.74 -24.10 23.89
N THR A 442 -2.76 -23.82 23.08
CA THR A 442 -3.95 -23.09 23.52
C THR A 442 -4.75 -23.92 24.53
N SER A 443 -5.41 -23.25 25.47
CA SER A 443 -6.26 -23.84 26.53
C SER A 443 -7.52 -24.50 26.01
#